data_AF-A0AAV5WND7-F1
#
_entry.id   AF-A0AAV5WND7-F1
#
_cell.length_a   1.000
_cell.length_b   1.000
_cell.length_c   1.000
_cell.angle_alpha   90.00
_cell.angle_beta   90.00
_cell.angle_gamma   90.00
#
_symmetry.space_group_name_H-M   'P 1'
#
loop_
_entity.id
_entity.type
_entity.pdbx_description
1 polymer ?
#
loop_
_entity_poly.entity_id
_entity_poly.type
_entity_poly.pdbx_seq_one_letter_code
_entity_poly.pdbx_strand_id
1 'polypeptide(L)'
;ESYGGVYVPLLTAYLVGKINGGESKINLKGMVVGNGEVSMIQEMRSTPAFSYFHGLIGKDEYDSLSECCPGGDDVKGKMYCHYDEYFVSPLDYPLQPRPDLTPAELQCAENVKAVYLATAQGDDEGNPTDWVTKNDVYNIYQDCYDQTTPSFGSAAAKRRSFKYSKAAQSSKKTQKSAAMTKKSNLAVDTPTKTTVVTANLDPVSTDAQGGLQCFMNNAAESYLSQHLVRKALHVIPASHQWQFCSDAVGEVYQQQHSDMSPEMETIMNSGLNLRVLLYNGDADTACTFIEAQWFTEAFAHKFNLNETDYAPWWHRGVMAGYTQRFTDDNKGFTLDIMTLKGAGHFVPTDRPGPSLQMIGAFMRNEDYNTPIPYSLDRQPLLPQYRREGDVYPAAPTTAPTTTTTPVPTTPEDASPSSTTTTTTTTTLPPTTTSASGLSLFTALAMIVAALFF
;
A
#
# COMPACT_ATOMS: atom_id res chain seq x y z
N GLU A 1 -0.81 -0.15 -11.46
CA GLU A 1 -0.42 -0.32 -10.05
C GLU A 1 1.09 -0.42 -9.98
N SER A 2 1.73 -0.05 -8.87
CA SER A 2 3.19 -0.15 -8.68
C SER A 2 3.97 0.66 -9.71
N TYR A 3 4.98 0.08 -10.37
CA TYR A 3 5.67 0.67 -11.53
C TYR A 3 4.72 1.05 -12.71
N GLY A 4 3.45 0.63 -12.66
CA GLY A 4 2.39 1.24 -13.47
C GLY A 4 2.25 2.76 -13.29
N GLY A 5 2.77 3.33 -12.19
CA GLY A 5 2.94 4.77 -12.01
C GLY A 5 3.85 5.41 -13.04
N VAL A 6 4.78 4.66 -13.64
CA VAL A 6 5.58 5.09 -14.79
C VAL A 6 4.88 4.73 -16.11
N TYR A 7 4.40 3.49 -16.24
CA TYR A 7 3.82 3.01 -17.51
C TYR A 7 2.56 3.78 -17.94
N VAL A 8 1.67 4.07 -16.99
CA VAL A 8 0.34 4.61 -17.29
C VAL A 8 0.41 6.10 -17.70
N PRO A 9 1.12 7.00 -17.01
CA PRO A 9 1.30 8.38 -17.46
C PRO A 9 2.03 8.47 -18.81
N LEU A 10 3.11 7.71 -19.01
CA LEU A 10 3.83 7.66 -20.29
C LEU A 10 2.91 7.24 -21.45
N LEU A 11 2.15 6.15 -21.28
CA LEU A 11 1.21 5.69 -22.29
C LEU A 11 0.10 6.72 -22.54
N THR A 12 -0.40 7.36 -21.48
CA THR A 12 -1.48 8.35 -21.58
C THR A 12 -1.01 9.60 -22.34
N ALA A 13 0.17 10.13 -22.02
CA ALA A 13 0.79 11.24 -22.73
C ALA A 13 1.06 10.90 -24.21
N TYR A 14 1.53 9.68 -24.50
CA TYR A 14 1.70 9.21 -25.87
C TYR A 14 0.37 9.15 -26.64
N LEU A 15 -0.68 8.61 -26.02
CA LEU A 15 -2.01 8.53 -26.62
C LEU A 15 -2.62 9.90 -26.88
N VAL A 16 -2.44 10.86 -25.96
CA VAL A 16 -2.82 12.27 -26.16
C VAL A 16 -2.19 12.81 -27.44
N GLY A 17 -0.88 12.62 -27.62
CA GLY A 17 -0.18 13.03 -28.84
C GLY A 17 -0.76 12.42 -30.11
N LYS A 18 -1.07 11.12 -30.08
CA LYS A 18 -1.69 10.42 -31.22
C LYS A 18 -3.12 10.86 -31.51
N ILE A 19 -3.91 11.18 -30.49
CA ILE A 19 -5.28 11.68 -30.65
C ILE A 19 -5.25 13.09 -31.26
N ASN A 20 -4.44 13.99 -30.71
CA ASN A 20 -4.33 15.37 -31.20
C ASN A 20 -3.73 15.45 -32.61
N GLY A 21 -2.84 14.51 -32.96
CA GLY A 21 -2.32 14.35 -34.31
C GLY A 21 -3.30 13.70 -35.32
N GLY A 22 -4.48 13.25 -34.88
CA GLY A 22 -5.45 12.57 -35.73
C GLY A 22 -5.07 11.14 -36.13
N GLU A 23 -4.02 10.57 -35.52
CA GLU A 23 -3.53 9.20 -35.78
C GLU A 23 -4.32 8.13 -35.01
N SER A 24 -5.03 8.51 -33.94
CA SER A 24 -5.84 7.63 -33.12
C SER A 24 -7.27 8.15 -32.97
N LYS A 25 -8.23 7.21 -32.95
CA LYS A 25 -9.66 7.49 -32.68
C LYS A 25 -10.09 7.04 -31.28
N ILE A 26 -9.13 6.72 -30.40
CA ILE A 26 -9.42 6.30 -29.03
C ILE A 26 -10.11 7.46 -28.30
N ASN A 27 -11.25 7.17 -27.69
CA ASN A 27 -11.98 8.11 -26.83
C ASN A 27 -11.39 8.06 -25.42
N LEU A 28 -10.20 8.60 -25.25
CA LEU A 28 -9.52 8.64 -23.95
C LEU A 28 -10.30 9.54 -22.99
N LYS A 29 -10.61 9.01 -21.80
CA LYS A 29 -11.35 9.73 -20.73
C LYS A 29 -10.52 10.05 -19.50
N GLY A 30 -9.38 9.39 -19.35
CA GLY A 30 -8.62 9.49 -18.13
C GLY A 30 -7.70 8.31 -17.90
N MET A 31 -7.07 8.30 -16.74
CA MET A 31 -6.21 7.22 -16.27
C MET A 31 -6.33 7.04 -14.76
N VAL A 32 -6.00 5.84 -14.29
CA VAL A 32 -6.00 5.50 -12.87
C VAL A 32 -4.71 4.76 -12.54
N VAL A 33 -4.08 5.12 -11.43
CA VAL A 33 -2.89 4.46 -10.90
C VAL A 33 -3.08 4.18 -9.42
N GLY A 34 -2.95 2.91 -9.03
CA GLY A 34 -2.88 2.46 -7.63
C GLY A 34 -1.45 2.31 -7.16
N ASN A 35 -1.11 2.78 -5.96
CA ASN A 35 0.21 2.64 -5.33
C ASN A 35 1.33 2.80 -6.35
N GLY A 36 1.29 3.92 -7.08
CA GLY A 36 2.14 4.12 -8.24
C GLY A 36 3.46 4.75 -7.88
N GLU A 37 4.57 4.23 -8.38
CA GLU A 37 5.85 4.95 -8.41
C GLU A 37 5.71 6.12 -9.41
N VAL A 38 5.31 7.29 -8.95
CA VAL A 38 5.10 8.48 -9.78
C VAL A 38 6.23 9.49 -9.64
N SER A 39 6.98 9.43 -8.54
CA SER A 39 8.18 10.23 -8.29
C SER A 39 9.11 9.56 -7.29
N MET A 40 10.19 8.98 -7.81
CA MET A 40 11.30 8.46 -6.98
C MET A 40 11.96 9.58 -6.18
N ILE A 41 11.86 10.82 -6.66
CA ILE A 41 12.28 12.01 -5.91
C ILE A 41 11.44 12.14 -4.64
N GLN A 42 10.11 12.11 -4.74
CA GLN A 42 9.25 12.24 -3.57
C GLN A 42 9.31 11.01 -2.67
N GLU A 43 9.50 9.81 -3.21
CA GLU A 43 9.74 8.59 -2.42
C GLU A 43 10.99 8.74 -1.54
N MET A 44 12.12 9.19 -2.12
CA MET A 44 13.35 9.44 -1.36
C MET A 44 13.18 10.52 -0.28
N ARG A 45 12.39 11.56 -0.56
CA ARG A 45 12.10 12.64 0.40
C ARG A 45 11.21 12.16 1.55
N SER A 46 10.21 11.33 1.25
CA SER A 46 9.18 10.90 2.21
C SER A 46 9.63 9.75 3.10
N THR A 47 10.48 8.85 2.56
CA THR A 47 10.86 7.58 3.20
C THR A 47 11.35 7.76 4.65
N PRO A 48 12.25 8.69 5.01
CA PRO A 48 12.73 8.79 6.39
C PRO A 48 11.63 9.14 7.40
N ALA A 49 10.76 10.09 7.07
CA ALA A 49 9.63 10.46 7.91
C ALA A 49 8.60 9.33 8.00
N PHE A 50 8.26 8.74 6.86
CA PHE A 50 7.36 7.59 6.79
C PHE A 50 7.87 6.46 7.71
N SER A 51 9.12 6.05 7.55
CA SER A 51 9.74 4.99 8.32
C SER A 51 9.76 5.27 9.82
N TYR A 52 10.03 6.51 10.24
CA TYR A 52 10.03 6.87 11.66
C TYR A 52 8.62 6.82 12.27
N PHE A 53 7.65 7.48 11.64
CA PHE A 53 6.29 7.58 12.18
C PHE A 53 5.50 6.26 12.12
N HIS A 54 6.00 5.28 11.36
CA HIS A 54 5.48 3.90 11.33
C HIS A 54 6.33 2.93 12.16
N GLY A 55 7.34 3.41 12.89
CA GLY A 55 8.14 2.60 13.81
C GLY A 55 9.12 1.63 13.14
N LEU A 56 9.47 1.88 11.88
CA LEU A 56 10.45 1.09 11.11
C LEU A 56 11.89 1.46 11.46
N ILE A 57 12.13 2.72 11.84
CA ILE A 57 13.44 3.22 12.31
C ILE A 57 13.33 3.86 13.69
N GLY A 58 14.45 3.85 14.43
CA GLY A 58 14.53 4.40 15.78
C GLY A 58 14.58 5.93 15.82
N LYS A 59 14.29 6.52 16.99
CA LYS A 59 14.39 7.97 17.19
C LYS A 59 15.80 8.51 16.92
N ASP A 60 16.84 7.85 17.42
CA ASP A 60 18.22 8.32 17.24
C ASP A 60 18.62 8.35 15.76
N GLU A 61 18.14 7.36 14.99
CA GLU A 61 18.34 7.28 13.55
C GLU A 61 17.60 8.40 12.82
N TYR A 62 16.31 8.62 13.13
CA TYR A 62 15.53 9.72 12.56
C TYR A 62 16.09 11.10 12.92
N ASP A 63 16.50 11.32 14.17
CA ASP A 63 17.12 12.58 14.60
C ASP A 63 18.40 12.85 13.78
N SER A 64 19.24 11.84 13.56
CA SER A 64 20.46 11.97 12.75
C SER A 64 20.18 12.33 11.27
N LEU A 65 19.10 11.80 10.69
CA LEU A 65 18.67 12.14 9.33
C LEU A 65 18.09 13.56 9.28
N SER A 66 17.33 13.94 10.29
CA SER A 66 16.75 15.27 10.41
C SER A 66 17.84 16.35 10.50
N GLU A 67 18.98 16.08 11.14
CA GLU A 67 20.14 16.98 11.14
C GLU A 67 20.73 17.18 9.73
N CYS A 68 20.54 16.20 8.86
CA CYS A 68 20.97 16.14 7.47
C CYS A 68 19.87 16.59 6.48
N CYS A 69 19.04 17.57 6.82
CA CYS A 69 17.92 18.00 5.96
C CYS A 69 18.36 19.08 4.94
N PRO A 70 18.64 18.74 3.67
CA PRO A 70 18.94 19.72 2.63
C PRO A 70 17.65 20.41 2.18
N GLY A 71 17.76 21.69 1.80
CA GLY A 71 16.71 22.42 1.09
C GLY A 71 15.36 22.62 1.82
N GLY A 72 15.23 22.19 3.08
CA GLY A 72 13.96 22.22 3.79
C GLY A 72 13.59 23.58 4.39
N ASP A 73 12.35 24.01 4.17
CA ASP A 73 11.72 25.05 4.98
C ASP A 73 11.44 24.50 6.39
N ASP A 74 11.72 25.31 7.41
CA ASP A 74 11.66 24.98 8.84
C ASP A 74 10.21 24.76 9.33
N VAL A 75 9.59 23.68 8.89
CA VAL A 75 8.35 23.20 9.51
C VAL A 75 8.77 22.34 10.70
N LYS A 76 8.53 22.87 11.90
CA LYS A 76 8.80 22.26 13.22
C LYS A 76 8.75 20.72 13.16
N GLY A 77 9.92 20.09 13.12
CA GLY A 77 10.06 18.63 13.07
C GLY A 77 10.80 18.07 11.85
N LYS A 78 11.14 18.89 10.84
CA LYS A 78 11.94 18.48 9.66
C LYS A 78 11.37 17.25 8.93
N MET A 79 10.06 17.27 8.71
CA MET A 79 9.34 16.17 8.07
C MET A 79 9.53 16.13 6.55
N TYR A 80 9.76 17.29 5.92
CA TYR A 80 10.00 17.44 4.48
C TYR A 80 11.44 17.90 4.25
N CYS A 81 12.25 17.03 3.66
CA CYS A 81 13.67 17.30 3.39
C CYS A 81 13.99 16.83 1.98
N HIS A 82 14.81 17.59 1.26
CA HIS A 82 15.17 17.31 -0.14
C HIS A 82 16.30 16.27 -0.23
N TYR A 83 16.13 15.11 0.42
CA TYR A 83 17.16 14.09 0.54
C TYR A 83 17.69 13.57 -0.82
N ASP A 84 16.89 13.68 -1.87
CA ASP A 84 17.28 13.44 -3.27
C ASP A 84 18.45 14.33 -3.73
N GLU A 85 18.60 15.55 -3.21
CA GLU A 85 19.67 16.49 -3.59
C GLU A 85 21.07 15.97 -3.21
N TYR A 86 21.18 14.95 -2.36
CA TYR A 86 22.47 14.32 -2.08
C TYR A 86 22.98 13.44 -3.22
N PHE A 87 22.13 13.02 -4.16
CA PHE A 87 22.47 12.01 -5.16
C PHE A 87 22.54 12.61 -6.56
N VAL A 88 23.30 11.97 -7.44
CA VAL A 88 23.39 12.36 -8.86
C VAL A 88 22.05 12.14 -9.55
N SER A 89 21.43 10.99 -9.29
CA SER A 89 20.11 10.64 -9.79
C SER A 89 19.47 9.60 -8.86
N PRO A 90 18.16 9.70 -8.57
CA PRO A 90 17.42 8.64 -7.89
C PRO A 90 17.30 7.35 -8.73
N LEU A 91 17.60 7.41 -10.04
CA LEU A 91 17.59 6.24 -10.94
C LEU A 91 18.88 5.40 -10.86
N ASP A 92 19.94 5.93 -10.26
CA ASP A 92 21.22 5.23 -10.24
C ASP A 92 21.16 4.02 -9.31
N TYR A 93 21.49 2.83 -9.82
CA TYR A 93 21.64 1.62 -9.02
C TYR A 93 23.07 1.04 -9.17
N PRO A 94 23.88 1.01 -8.09
CA PRO A 94 23.57 1.54 -6.75
C PRO A 94 23.51 3.07 -6.72
N LEU A 95 22.76 3.64 -5.76
CA LEU A 95 22.67 5.10 -5.56
C LEU A 95 24.06 5.74 -5.43
N GLN A 96 24.30 6.81 -6.21
CA GLN A 96 25.56 7.54 -6.27
C GLN A 96 25.43 8.92 -5.61
N PRO A 97 26.10 9.17 -4.47
CA PRO A 97 26.20 10.52 -3.92
C PRO A 97 26.87 11.48 -4.91
N ARG A 98 26.49 12.76 -4.89
CA ARG A 98 27.12 13.75 -5.77
C ARG A 98 28.61 13.91 -5.46
N PRO A 99 29.46 14.15 -6.47
CA PRO A 99 30.91 14.23 -6.29
C PRO A 99 31.37 15.51 -5.57
N ASP A 100 30.52 16.52 -5.45
CA ASP A 100 30.81 17.84 -4.86
C ASP A 100 30.39 17.97 -3.39
N LEU A 101 29.88 16.90 -2.77
CA LEU A 101 29.50 16.90 -1.36
C LEU A 101 30.71 17.10 -0.44
N THR A 102 30.53 17.91 0.61
CA THR A 102 31.47 17.98 1.73
C THR A 102 31.51 16.65 2.49
N PRO A 103 32.57 16.38 3.30
CA PRO A 103 32.61 15.15 4.10
C PRO A 103 31.41 14.96 5.03
N ALA A 104 30.81 16.05 5.53
CA ALA A 104 29.61 15.98 6.37
C ALA A 104 28.37 15.63 5.55
N GLU A 105 28.19 16.24 4.38
CA GLU A 105 27.08 15.93 3.48
C GLU A 105 27.18 14.52 2.89
N LEU A 106 28.40 14.04 2.63
CA LEU A 106 28.61 12.65 2.21
C LEU A 106 28.16 11.68 3.30
N GLN A 107 28.45 11.97 4.57
CA GLN A 107 27.94 11.15 5.68
C GLN A 107 26.41 11.18 5.76
N CYS A 108 25.81 12.34 5.53
CA CYS A 108 24.36 12.49 5.41
C CYS A 108 23.78 11.64 4.26
N ALA A 109 24.40 11.71 3.08
CA ALA A 109 24.00 10.93 1.91
C ALA A 109 24.05 9.41 2.20
N GLU A 110 25.11 8.93 2.87
CA GLU A 110 25.22 7.52 3.24
C GLU A 110 24.16 7.09 4.27
N ASN A 111 23.82 7.95 5.24
CA ASN A 111 22.75 7.67 6.20
C ASN A 111 21.38 7.58 5.51
N VAL A 112 21.08 8.55 4.64
CA VAL A 112 19.84 8.55 3.84
C VAL A 112 19.76 7.29 2.98
N LYS A 113 20.85 6.97 2.27
CA LYS A 113 20.94 5.77 1.43
C LYS A 113 20.71 4.50 2.23
N ALA A 114 21.25 4.40 3.45
CA ALA A 114 21.06 3.24 4.31
C ALA A 114 19.57 3.03 4.65
N VAL A 115 18.85 4.09 5.05
CA VAL A 115 17.41 4.00 5.33
C VAL A 115 16.62 3.70 4.08
N TYR A 116 16.86 4.42 2.99
CA TYR A 116 16.14 4.23 1.73
C TYR A 116 16.29 2.81 1.18
N LEU A 117 17.51 2.24 1.20
CA LEU A 117 17.72 0.85 0.79
C LEU A 117 17.09 -0.15 1.79
N ALA A 118 17.06 0.16 3.09
CA ALA A 118 16.47 -0.73 4.09
C ALA A 118 14.93 -0.75 4.07
N THR A 119 14.28 0.32 3.63
CA THR A 119 12.81 0.49 3.76
C THR A 119 12.06 0.67 2.44
N ALA A 120 12.70 1.16 1.38
CA ALA A 120 12.04 1.46 0.10
C ALA A 120 12.55 0.60 -1.07
N GLN A 121 13.77 0.06 -1.02
CA GLN A 121 14.36 -0.72 -2.11
C GLN A 121 14.92 -2.07 -1.63
N GLY A 122 14.03 -2.97 -1.23
CA GLY A 122 14.40 -4.38 -1.10
C GLY A 122 14.49 -5.02 -2.48
N ASP A 123 15.64 -5.62 -2.80
CA ASP A 123 15.78 -6.36 -4.04
C ASP A 123 15.00 -7.70 -3.98
N ASP A 124 14.40 -8.08 -5.11
CA ASP A 124 13.92 -9.45 -5.36
C ASP A 124 15.11 -10.41 -5.65
N GLU A 125 16.35 -9.93 -5.60
CA GLU A 125 17.55 -10.60 -6.14
C GLU A 125 18.27 -11.52 -5.15
N GLY A 126 17.78 -11.68 -3.92
CA GLY A 126 18.33 -12.66 -2.99
C GLY A 126 19.81 -12.42 -2.67
N ASN A 127 20.29 -11.18 -2.84
CA ASN A 127 21.53 -10.74 -2.23
C ASN A 127 21.26 -10.39 -0.76
N PRO A 128 22.21 -10.65 0.15
CA PRO A 128 22.07 -10.34 1.57
C PRO A 128 22.30 -8.84 1.81
N THR A 129 21.48 -7.99 1.20
CA THR A 129 20.88 -6.88 1.93
C THR A 129 19.44 -7.34 2.12
N ASP A 130 19.29 -8.20 3.13
CA ASP A 130 18.02 -8.83 3.44
C ASP A 130 16.91 -7.76 3.44
N TRP A 131 15.70 -8.18 3.12
CA TRP A 131 14.55 -7.74 3.91
C TRP A 131 14.88 -8.07 5.39
N VAL A 132 15.78 -7.29 6.02
CA VAL A 132 16.39 -7.57 7.34
C VAL A 132 15.30 -7.55 8.42
N THR A 133 14.17 -6.93 8.10
CA THR A 133 12.98 -6.93 8.94
C THR A 133 12.03 -8.03 8.48
N LYS A 134 11.34 -8.69 9.41
CA LYS A 134 10.25 -9.63 9.10
C LYS A 134 9.01 -8.93 8.50
N ASN A 135 9.11 -7.66 8.15
CA ASN A 135 7.98 -6.85 7.73
C ASN A 135 7.69 -7.08 6.25
N ASP A 136 6.41 -7.17 5.90
CA ASP A 136 5.96 -7.20 4.51
C ASP A 136 5.90 -5.76 3.99
N VAL A 137 6.63 -5.46 2.91
CA VAL A 137 6.65 -4.12 2.33
C VAL A 137 5.41 -3.77 1.53
N TYR A 138 4.69 -4.78 1.07
CA TYR A 138 3.42 -4.56 0.42
C TYR A 138 2.32 -4.30 1.45
N ASN A 139 2.52 -4.60 2.74
CA ASN A 139 1.62 -4.19 3.81
C ASN A 139 2.27 -4.31 5.20
N ILE A 140 2.65 -3.20 5.84
CA ILE A 140 3.40 -3.22 7.13
C ILE A 140 2.67 -3.88 8.30
N TYR A 141 1.35 -4.04 8.21
CA TYR A 141 0.53 -4.63 9.26
C TYR A 141 0.16 -6.08 8.96
N GLN A 142 0.72 -6.64 7.90
CA GLN A 142 0.45 -8.00 7.47
C GLN A 142 1.45 -8.99 8.06
N ASP A 143 0.95 -9.91 8.86
CA ASP A 143 1.74 -11.04 9.37
C ASP A 143 1.84 -12.13 8.29
N CYS A 144 2.84 -12.05 7.41
CA CYS A 144 3.10 -13.09 6.41
C CYS A 144 3.70 -14.36 7.03
N TYR A 145 3.16 -15.52 6.63
CA TYR A 145 3.28 -16.83 7.29
C TYR A 145 4.68 -17.19 7.86
N ASP A 146 4.91 -16.99 9.16
CA ASP A 146 5.89 -17.77 9.95
C ASP A 146 5.22 -19.07 10.49
N GLN A 147 4.34 -19.67 9.67
CA GLN A 147 3.64 -20.90 10.04
C GLN A 147 4.53 -22.11 9.75
N THR A 148 4.99 -22.77 10.81
CA THR A 148 5.75 -24.03 10.74
C THR A 148 4.92 -25.24 10.29
N THR A 149 3.60 -25.05 10.12
CA THR A 149 2.66 -26.11 9.74
C THR A 149 1.99 -25.76 8.41
N PRO A 150 1.98 -26.66 7.41
CA PRO A 150 1.31 -26.38 6.15
C PRO A 150 -0.20 -26.19 6.37
N SER A 151 -0.73 -25.01 6.07
CA SER A 151 -2.17 -24.81 5.92
C SER A 151 -2.62 -25.29 4.53
N PHE A 152 -3.90 -25.63 4.37
CA PHE A 152 -4.45 -26.16 3.12
C PHE A 152 -4.23 -25.15 1.98
N GLY A 153 -3.40 -25.49 0.98
CA GLY A 153 -3.02 -24.59 -0.11
C GLY A 153 -1.63 -23.95 0.04
N SER A 154 -0.98 -24.07 1.20
CA SER A 154 0.43 -23.68 1.34
C SER A 154 1.35 -24.68 0.63
N ALA A 155 2.12 -24.19 -0.33
CA ALA A 155 3.24 -24.95 -0.87
C ALA A 155 4.30 -25.03 0.22
N ALA A 156 4.58 -26.22 0.74
CA ALA A 156 5.85 -26.46 1.41
C ALA A 156 6.95 -26.21 0.38
N ALA A 157 7.51 -25.01 0.36
CA ALA A 157 8.54 -24.63 -0.58
C ALA A 157 9.78 -25.48 -0.30
N LYS A 158 9.97 -26.55 -1.08
CA LYS A 158 11.32 -26.98 -1.42
C LYS A 158 11.92 -25.87 -2.26
N ARG A 159 12.39 -24.80 -1.61
CA ARG A 159 13.31 -23.83 -2.22
C ARG A 159 14.52 -24.64 -2.69
N ARG A 160 14.57 -24.97 -3.98
CA ARG A 160 15.81 -25.42 -4.61
C ARG A 160 16.71 -24.20 -4.62
N SER A 161 17.64 -24.14 -3.68
CA SER A 161 18.78 -23.24 -3.78
C SER A 161 19.54 -23.64 -5.04
N PHE A 162 19.31 -22.90 -6.14
CA PHE A 162 20.22 -22.91 -7.27
C PHE A 162 21.49 -22.25 -6.78
N LYS A 163 22.46 -23.07 -6.35
CA LYS A 163 23.82 -22.62 -6.09
C LYS A 163 24.40 -22.16 -7.42
N TYR A 164 24.46 -20.86 -7.65
CA TYR A 164 25.38 -20.32 -8.64
C TYR A 164 26.79 -20.78 -8.24
N SER A 165 27.43 -21.55 -9.12
CA SER A 165 28.82 -21.93 -8.95
C SER A 165 29.65 -20.66 -9.02
N LYS A 166 30.23 -20.25 -7.89
CA LYS A 166 31.34 -19.30 -7.82
C LYS A 166 32.53 -19.87 -8.60
N ALA A 167 32.54 -19.64 -9.91
CA ALA A 167 33.70 -19.87 -10.76
C ALA A 167 34.37 -18.53 -11.10
N ALA A 168 34.62 -17.70 -10.09
CA ALA A 168 35.62 -16.62 -10.16
C ALA A 168 35.83 -16.05 -8.76
N GLN A 169 36.83 -16.61 -8.06
CA GLN A 169 37.75 -15.96 -7.11
C GLN A 169 38.17 -16.95 -6.03
N SER A 170 39.22 -17.67 -6.37
CA SER A 170 40.06 -18.41 -5.44
C SER A 170 40.82 -17.41 -4.56
N SER A 171 40.61 -17.46 -3.25
CA SER A 171 41.70 -17.43 -2.27
C SER A 171 41.23 -17.99 -0.92
N LYS A 172 41.99 -18.98 -0.43
CA LYS A 172 41.75 -19.78 0.80
C LYS A 172 42.22 -19.00 2.05
N LYS A 173 41.51 -19.14 3.18
CA LYS A 173 42.00 -19.81 4.43
C LYS A 173 41.13 -19.54 5.68
N THR A 174 40.63 -20.64 6.28
CA THR A 174 40.60 -21.04 7.74
C THR A 174 40.00 -20.07 8.78
N GLN A 175 39.15 -20.43 9.77
CA GLN A 175 39.03 -21.57 10.71
C GLN A 175 37.58 -21.63 11.28
N LYS A 176 36.89 -22.78 11.34
CA LYS A 176 36.74 -23.75 12.47
C LYS A 176 36.27 -23.21 13.84
N SER A 177 35.05 -23.61 14.23
CA SER A 177 34.61 -24.16 15.54
C SER A 177 33.07 -24.00 15.66
N ALA A 178 32.27 -24.80 16.34
CA ALA A 178 32.30 -26.18 16.83
C ALA A 178 30.82 -26.56 17.10
N ALA A 179 30.48 -27.84 16.92
CA ALA A 179 29.14 -28.37 17.19
C ALA A 179 28.97 -28.74 18.68
N MET A 180 27.78 -28.44 19.24
CA MET A 180 27.14 -29.05 20.42
C MET A 180 25.84 -28.26 20.67
N THR A 181 24.63 -28.78 20.95
CA THR A 181 24.15 -30.12 21.31
C THR A 181 22.67 -30.18 20.92
N LYS A 182 22.27 -31.23 20.19
CA LYS A 182 20.88 -31.60 19.90
C LYS A 182 20.58 -32.89 20.66
N LYS A 183 19.53 -32.88 21.50
CA LYS A 183 18.70 -34.00 22.00
C LYS A 183 18.15 -33.60 23.38
N SER A 184 16.91 -33.82 23.78
CA SER A 184 15.66 -34.33 23.20
C SER A 184 14.69 -34.48 24.39
N ASN A 185 13.39 -34.63 24.09
CA ASN A 185 12.32 -35.22 24.92
C ASN A 185 11.43 -34.18 25.66
N LEU A 186 10.09 -34.22 25.61
CA LEU A 186 9.17 -35.33 25.33
C LEU A 186 7.95 -34.89 24.50
N ALA A 187 7.59 -35.73 23.53
CA ALA A 187 6.21 -36.03 23.20
C ALA A 187 5.86 -37.39 23.86
N VAL A 188 4.68 -37.50 24.46
CA VAL A 188 4.06 -38.77 24.87
C VAL A 188 2.69 -38.85 24.18
N ASP A 189 2.46 -39.96 23.49
CA ASP A 189 1.28 -40.28 22.68
C ASP A 189 0.19 -41.02 23.51
N THR A 190 -1.03 -40.44 23.58
CA THR A 190 -2.40 -40.93 23.21
C THR A 190 -2.92 -42.29 23.77
N PRO A 191 -4.24 -42.59 24.05
CA PRO A 191 -5.50 -42.01 23.50
C PRO A 191 -6.74 -41.89 24.45
N THR A 192 -7.62 -40.90 24.24
CA THR A 192 -9.08 -41.06 23.97
C THR A 192 -9.87 -39.75 24.16
N LYS A 193 -10.47 -39.28 23.06
CA LYS A 193 -11.62 -38.38 22.95
C LYS A 193 -11.76 -37.28 24.02
N THR A 194 -11.13 -36.14 23.78
CA THR A 194 -11.87 -34.88 23.64
C THR A 194 -11.04 -34.01 22.72
N THR A 195 -11.53 -33.80 21.51
CA THR A 195 -10.95 -32.87 20.54
C THR A 195 -10.78 -31.52 21.25
N VAL A 196 -9.53 -31.10 21.48
CA VAL A 196 -9.29 -29.68 21.75
C VAL A 196 -9.59 -29.00 20.43
N VAL A 197 -10.78 -28.40 20.39
CA VAL A 197 -11.25 -27.58 19.30
C VAL A 197 -10.20 -26.51 19.03
N THR A 198 -9.89 -26.34 17.76
CA THR A 198 -9.10 -25.28 17.13
C THR A 198 -9.70 -23.89 17.41
N ALA A 199 -9.84 -23.51 18.68
CA ALA A 199 -10.61 -22.34 19.08
C ALA A 199 -9.76 -21.14 19.52
N ASN A 200 -8.46 -21.31 19.82
CA ASN A 200 -7.67 -20.24 20.44
C ASN A 200 -6.35 -19.89 19.72
N LEU A 201 -6.25 -20.20 18.43
CA LEU A 201 -5.39 -19.44 17.52
C LEU A 201 -6.31 -18.94 16.43
N ASP A 202 -6.51 -17.62 16.35
CA ASP A 202 -7.28 -17.01 15.27
C ASP A 202 -6.47 -17.12 13.96
N PRO A 203 -6.91 -17.91 12.97
CA PRO A 203 -6.27 -17.97 11.66
C PRO A 203 -6.73 -16.83 10.74
N VAL A 204 -7.59 -15.93 11.24
CA VAL A 204 -8.13 -14.78 10.54
C VAL A 204 -7.35 -13.54 10.99
N SER A 205 -7.01 -12.71 10.01
CA SER A 205 -6.54 -11.34 10.24
C SER A 205 -7.34 -10.66 11.36
N THR A 206 -6.67 -9.92 12.25
CA THR A 206 -7.33 -9.14 13.30
C THR A 206 -8.14 -7.95 12.73
N ASP A 207 -8.09 -7.75 11.42
CA ASP A 207 -8.93 -6.81 10.70
C ASP A 207 -10.38 -7.31 10.59
N ALA A 208 -11.30 -6.58 11.23
CA ALA A 208 -12.73 -6.85 11.20
C ALA A 208 -13.35 -6.76 9.79
N GLN A 209 -12.62 -6.27 8.78
CA GLN A 209 -13.03 -6.23 7.38
C GLN A 209 -12.57 -7.45 6.57
N GLY A 210 -11.86 -8.41 7.18
CA GLY A 210 -11.35 -9.60 6.51
C GLY A 210 -10.25 -9.33 5.49
N GLY A 211 -9.55 -8.20 5.59
CA GLY A 211 -8.37 -7.88 4.78
C GLY A 211 -7.08 -8.46 5.35
N LEU A 212 -5.96 -8.19 4.68
CA LEU A 212 -4.61 -8.69 5.00
C LEU A 212 -4.39 -10.19 4.67
N GLN A 213 -4.97 -10.70 3.58
CA GLN A 213 -4.61 -12.04 3.10
C GLN A 213 -3.17 -12.02 2.58
N CYS A 214 -2.27 -12.82 3.18
CA CYS A 214 -0.86 -12.87 2.79
C CYS A 214 -0.72 -12.97 1.28
N PHE A 215 -0.01 -12.02 0.67
CA PHE A 215 0.21 -12.03 -0.76
C PHE A 215 0.96 -13.30 -1.15
N MET A 216 0.40 -14.07 -2.09
CA MET A 216 1.09 -15.23 -2.66
C MET A 216 0.77 -15.41 -4.14
N ASN A 217 1.80 -15.42 -4.96
CA ASN A 217 1.69 -15.70 -6.39
C ASN A 217 1.59 -17.21 -6.71
N ASN A 218 2.06 -18.09 -5.83
CA ASN A 218 2.12 -19.55 -6.05
C ASN A 218 0.78 -20.17 -6.53
N ALA A 219 -0.35 -19.71 -6.00
CA ALA A 219 -1.67 -20.20 -6.39
C ALA A 219 -2.00 -19.80 -7.84
N ALA A 220 -1.75 -18.54 -8.20
CA ALA A 220 -1.92 -18.05 -9.57
C ALA A 220 -0.95 -18.75 -10.53
N GLU A 221 0.32 -18.92 -10.15
CA GLU A 221 1.32 -19.62 -10.95
C GLU A 221 0.93 -21.08 -11.21
N SER A 222 0.48 -21.77 -10.17
CA SER A 222 0.03 -23.16 -10.28
C SER A 222 -1.21 -23.28 -11.17
N TYR A 223 -2.16 -22.33 -11.08
CA TYR A 223 -3.37 -22.33 -11.90
C TYR A 223 -3.07 -22.02 -13.37
N LEU A 224 -2.34 -20.94 -13.64
CA LEU A 224 -2.03 -20.46 -14.99
C LEU A 224 -1.04 -21.37 -15.73
N SER A 225 -0.27 -22.19 -15.01
CA SER A 225 0.62 -23.19 -15.61
C SER A 225 -0.11 -24.48 -16.05
N GLN A 226 -1.36 -24.70 -15.65
CA GLN A 226 -2.10 -25.90 -16.06
C GLN A 226 -2.33 -25.94 -17.57
N HIS A 227 -2.08 -27.10 -18.19
CA HIS A 227 -2.25 -27.27 -19.64
C HIS A 227 -3.66 -26.87 -20.14
N LEU A 228 -4.70 -27.28 -19.42
CA LEU A 228 -6.09 -26.97 -19.79
C LEU A 228 -6.39 -25.48 -19.66
N VAL A 229 -5.85 -24.79 -18.65
CA VAL A 229 -6.00 -23.34 -18.45
C VAL A 229 -5.27 -22.59 -19.57
N ARG A 230 -4.00 -22.95 -19.84
CA ARG A 230 -3.22 -22.37 -20.96
C ARG A 230 -3.92 -22.55 -22.30
N LYS A 231 -4.47 -23.74 -22.56
CA LYS A 231 -5.24 -24.01 -23.78
C LYS A 231 -6.51 -23.15 -23.85
N ALA A 232 -7.24 -23.02 -22.74
CA ALA A 232 -8.45 -22.19 -22.66
C ALA A 232 -8.16 -20.69 -22.84
N LEU A 233 -7.00 -20.22 -22.38
CA LEU A 233 -6.51 -18.85 -22.57
C LEU A 233 -5.77 -18.65 -23.91
N HIS A 234 -5.76 -19.66 -24.78
CA HIS A 234 -5.09 -19.65 -26.08
C HIS A 234 -3.57 -19.34 -26.02
N VAL A 235 -2.92 -19.69 -24.91
CA VAL A 235 -1.46 -19.56 -24.75
C VAL A 235 -0.77 -20.53 -25.72
N ILE A 236 0.12 -20.01 -26.55
CA ILE A 236 0.85 -20.83 -27.52
C ILE A 236 1.71 -21.87 -26.79
N PRO A 237 1.77 -23.14 -27.25
CA PRO A 237 2.52 -24.19 -26.57
C PRO A 237 4.02 -23.91 -26.42
N ALA A 238 4.59 -23.08 -27.30
CA ALA A 238 6.00 -22.69 -27.27
C ALA A 238 6.35 -21.66 -26.18
N SER A 239 5.37 -21.01 -25.55
CA SER A 239 5.62 -20.04 -24.48
C SER A 239 6.19 -20.70 -23.23
N HIS A 240 7.06 -19.97 -22.52
CA HIS A 240 7.57 -20.36 -21.20
C HIS A 240 6.45 -20.63 -20.18
N GLN A 241 6.80 -21.25 -19.06
CA GLN A 241 5.88 -21.37 -17.93
C GLN A 241 5.51 -19.98 -17.44
N TRP A 242 4.28 -19.83 -16.95
CA TRP A 242 3.85 -18.54 -16.43
C TRP A 242 4.51 -18.31 -15.08
N GLN A 243 5.00 -17.11 -14.87
CA GLN A 243 5.56 -16.63 -13.62
C GLN A 243 4.96 -15.25 -13.36
N PHE A 244 4.84 -14.87 -12.08
CA PHE A 244 4.25 -13.58 -11.72
C PHE A 244 5.13 -12.41 -12.19
N CYS A 245 6.44 -12.51 -11.95
CA CYS A 245 7.47 -11.57 -12.42
C CYS A 245 8.51 -12.29 -13.28
N SER A 246 9.20 -11.53 -14.13
CA SER A 246 10.33 -12.04 -14.91
C SER A 246 11.61 -11.32 -14.49
N ASP A 247 12.42 -11.99 -13.69
CA ASP A 247 13.72 -11.47 -13.21
C ASP A 247 14.61 -11.07 -14.40
N ALA A 248 14.63 -11.88 -15.46
CA ALA A 248 15.38 -11.58 -16.68
C ALA A 248 14.95 -10.27 -17.39
N VAL A 249 13.68 -9.87 -17.27
CA VAL A 249 13.22 -8.57 -17.77
C VAL A 249 13.65 -7.46 -16.80
N GLY A 250 13.52 -7.68 -15.48
CA GLY A 250 13.97 -6.74 -14.46
C GLY A 250 15.46 -6.42 -14.56
N GLU A 251 16.32 -7.44 -14.65
CA GLU A 251 17.78 -7.32 -14.73
C GLU A 251 18.27 -6.47 -15.92
N VAL A 252 17.51 -6.45 -17.03
CA VAL A 252 17.89 -5.70 -18.24
C VAL A 252 17.11 -4.41 -18.41
N TYR A 253 16.13 -4.14 -17.54
CA TYR A 253 15.29 -2.96 -17.63
C TYR A 253 16.08 -1.72 -17.23
N GLN A 254 16.12 -0.72 -18.12
CA GLN A 254 16.77 0.56 -17.87
C GLN A 254 15.71 1.59 -17.55
N GLN A 255 15.65 2.01 -16.29
CA GLN A 255 14.75 3.09 -15.87
C GLN A 255 15.23 4.42 -16.45
N GLN A 256 14.30 5.22 -16.98
CA GLN A 256 14.63 6.46 -17.71
C GLN A 256 13.91 7.69 -17.14
N HIS A 257 12.92 7.48 -16.28
CA HIS A 257 12.09 8.54 -15.73
C HIS A 257 11.98 8.38 -14.23
N SER A 258 12.51 9.35 -13.49
CA SER A 258 12.44 9.42 -12.03
C SER A 258 11.22 10.17 -11.52
N ASP A 259 10.54 10.93 -12.38
CA ASP A 259 9.44 11.80 -12.01
C ASP A 259 8.49 11.95 -13.20
N MET A 260 7.19 11.74 -12.95
CA MET A 260 6.12 11.75 -13.95
C MET A 260 5.49 13.14 -14.19
N SER A 261 6.01 14.20 -13.56
CA SER A 261 5.51 15.57 -13.77
C SER A 261 5.48 15.99 -15.25
N PRO A 262 6.49 15.68 -16.09
CA PRO A 262 6.44 16.05 -17.52
C PRO A 262 5.28 15.39 -18.29
N GLU A 263 5.01 14.12 -18.00
CA GLU A 263 3.90 13.38 -18.58
C GLU A 263 2.57 13.93 -18.08
N MET A 264 2.46 14.20 -16.78
CA MET A 264 1.28 14.85 -16.18
C MET A 264 1.01 16.23 -16.77
N GLU A 265 2.05 17.03 -17.03
CA GLU A 265 1.92 18.33 -17.69
C GLU A 265 1.39 18.17 -19.13
N THR A 266 1.88 17.17 -19.86
CA THR A 266 1.39 16.85 -21.21
C THR A 266 -0.09 16.45 -21.19
N ILE A 267 -0.50 15.64 -20.21
CA ILE A 267 -1.88 15.19 -20.03
C ILE A 267 -2.79 16.37 -19.67
N MET A 268 -2.38 17.22 -18.73
CA MET A 268 -3.11 18.42 -18.33
C MET A 268 -3.30 19.39 -19.50
N ASN A 269 -2.27 19.59 -20.33
CA ASN A 269 -2.32 20.52 -21.47
C ASN A 269 -2.87 19.87 -22.75
N SER A 270 -3.47 18.69 -22.66
CA SER A 270 -3.92 17.91 -23.82
C SER A 270 -5.07 18.55 -24.60
N GLY A 271 -5.88 19.41 -23.96
CA GLY A 271 -7.15 19.89 -24.50
C GLY A 271 -8.24 18.81 -24.57
N LEU A 272 -7.96 17.62 -24.03
CA LEU A 272 -8.93 16.55 -23.84
C LEU A 272 -9.51 16.69 -22.44
N ASN A 273 -10.83 16.54 -22.29
CA ASN A 273 -11.45 16.50 -20.96
C ASN A 273 -11.06 15.19 -20.27
N LEU A 274 -10.00 15.21 -19.46
CA LEU A 274 -9.36 14.05 -18.86
C LEU A 274 -9.43 14.09 -17.34
N ARG A 275 -9.72 12.92 -16.77
CA ARG A 275 -9.73 12.69 -15.33
C ARG A 275 -8.61 11.72 -14.93
N VAL A 276 -7.79 12.11 -13.97
CA VAL A 276 -6.72 11.29 -13.41
C VAL A 276 -7.09 10.94 -11.98
N LEU A 277 -6.89 9.67 -11.60
CA LEU A 277 -7.00 9.22 -10.23
C LEU A 277 -5.69 8.54 -9.82
N LEU A 278 -5.03 9.08 -8.82
CA LEU A 278 -3.98 8.42 -8.07
C LEU A 278 -4.58 7.93 -6.75
N TYR A 279 -4.38 6.66 -6.41
CA TYR A 279 -4.86 6.12 -5.15
C TYR A 279 -3.80 5.26 -4.49
N ASN A 280 -3.65 5.32 -3.17
CA ASN A 280 -2.66 4.54 -2.44
C ASN A 280 -3.28 3.87 -1.22
N GLY A 281 -2.96 2.59 -0.99
CA GLY A 281 -3.11 2.00 0.33
C GLY A 281 -2.15 2.64 1.32
N ASP A 282 -2.64 3.07 2.49
CA ASP A 282 -1.85 3.81 3.47
C ASP A 282 -0.96 2.92 4.37
N ALA A 283 -0.97 1.60 4.16
CA ALA A 283 -0.08 0.63 4.81
C ALA A 283 1.02 0.09 3.88
N ASP A 284 1.12 0.59 2.65
CA ASP A 284 2.16 0.23 1.69
C ASP A 284 3.47 0.98 1.96
N THR A 285 4.60 0.28 1.90
CA THR A 285 5.94 0.89 1.94
C THR A 285 6.70 0.81 0.63
N ALA A 286 6.18 0.08 -0.37
CA ALA A 286 6.83 -0.01 -1.66
C ALA A 286 6.61 1.26 -2.49
N CYS A 287 5.38 1.80 -2.50
CA CYS A 287 5.05 3.10 -3.09
C CYS A 287 4.14 3.87 -2.12
N THR A 288 4.76 4.63 -1.23
CA THR A 288 4.07 5.18 -0.05
C THR A 288 2.97 6.16 -0.45
N PHE A 289 1.89 6.24 0.34
CA PHE A 289 0.84 7.24 0.08
C PHE A 289 1.35 8.69 0.18
N ILE A 290 2.44 8.92 0.93
CA ILE A 290 3.06 10.23 1.11
C ILE A 290 3.77 10.65 -0.17
N GLU A 291 4.47 9.73 -0.85
CA GLU A 291 5.09 9.99 -2.16
C GLU A 291 4.07 10.53 -3.16
N ALA A 292 2.96 9.81 -3.37
CA ALA A 292 1.93 10.20 -4.31
C ALA A 292 1.21 11.50 -3.92
N GLN A 293 0.98 11.71 -2.61
CA GLN A 293 0.37 12.94 -2.10
C GLN A 293 1.29 14.15 -2.36
N TRP A 294 2.57 14.07 -1.98
CA TRP A 294 3.53 15.15 -2.19
C TRP A 294 3.79 15.43 -3.67
N PHE A 295 3.86 14.38 -4.50
CA PHE A 295 3.91 14.53 -5.95
C PHE A 295 2.71 15.32 -6.48
N THR A 296 1.50 14.93 -6.07
CA THR A 296 0.25 15.54 -6.52
C THR A 296 0.17 17.01 -6.12
N GLU A 297 0.45 17.32 -4.85
CA GLU A 297 0.42 18.70 -4.33
C GLU A 297 1.47 19.57 -5.02
N ALA A 298 2.71 19.09 -5.14
CA ALA A 298 3.79 19.82 -5.80
C ALA A 298 3.44 20.12 -7.27
N PHE A 299 2.88 19.15 -7.99
CA PHE A 299 2.40 19.33 -9.36
C PHE A 299 1.27 20.36 -9.42
N ALA A 300 0.25 20.21 -8.57
CA ALA A 300 -0.91 21.08 -8.56
C ALA A 300 -0.55 22.55 -8.24
N HIS A 301 0.29 22.76 -7.23
CA HIS A 301 0.74 24.10 -6.83
C HIS A 301 1.64 24.74 -7.88
N LYS A 302 2.52 23.98 -8.53
CA LYS A 302 3.34 24.48 -9.66
C LYS A 302 2.48 25.06 -10.79
N PHE A 303 1.32 24.46 -11.06
CA PHE A 303 0.42 24.89 -12.14
C PHE A 303 -0.78 25.71 -11.66
N ASN A 304 -0.84 26.10 -10.38
CA ASN A 304 -1.95 26.84 -9.77
C ASN A 304 -3.32 26.19 -10.03
N LEU A 305 -3.41 24.87 -9.88
CA LEU A 305 -4.70 24.17 -9.99
C LEU A 305 -5.62 24.60 -8.84
N ASN A 306 -6.93 24.65 -9.10
CA ASN A 306 -7.91 24.82 -8.04
C ASN A 306 -7.93 23.56 -7.18
N GLU A 307 -7.85 23.71 -5.85
CA GLU A 307 -7.83 22.59 -4.92
C GLU A 307 -9.06 22.59 -4.00
N THR A 308 -9.45 21.38 -3.58
CA THR A 308 -10.48 21.16 -2.56
C THR A 308 -9.82 20.88 -1.21
N ASP A 309 -10.59 20.97 -0.13
CA ASP A 309 -10.13 20.55 1.20
C ASP A 309 -9.78 19.06 1.21
N TYR A 310 -8.69 18.71 1.89
CA TYR A 310 -8.36 17.32 2.21
C TYR A 310 -9.42 16.75 3.16
N ALA A 311 -10.22 15.80 2.67
CA ALA A 311 -11.43 15.35 3.36
C ALA A 311 -11.54 13.83 3.47
N PRO A 312 -12.16 13.30 4.53
CA PRO A 312 -12.41 11.87 4.64
C PRO A 312 -13.49 11.42 3.65
N TRP A 313 -13.35 10.20 3.14
CA TRP A 313 -14.41 9.53 2.36
C TRP A 313 -14.83 8.23 3.05
N TRP A 314 -16.03 7.77 2.74
CA TRP A 314 -16.75 6.77 3.53
C TRP A 314 -17.22 5.59 2.69
N HIS A 315 -17.07 4.39 3.25
CA HIS A 315 -17.65 3.16 2.72
C HIS A 315 -18.52 2.54 3.81
N ARG A 316 -19.83 2.43 3.53
CA ARG A 316 -20.81 1.79 4.45
C ARG A 316 -20.78 2.36 5.88
N GLY A 317 -20.60 3.67 6.02
CA GLY A 317 -20.55 4.37 7.31
C GLY A 317 -19.22 4.25 8.06
N VAL A 318 -18.21 3.62 7.47
CA VAL A 318 -16.84 3.54 8.01
C VAL A 318 -15.92 4.40 7.14
N MET A 319 -15.00 5.14 7.77
CA MET A 319 -14.01 5.92 7.04
C MET A 319 -13.14 4.98 6.21
N ALA A 320 -13.15 5.19 4.90
CA ALA A 320 -12.41 4.39 3.93
C ALA A 320 -11.03 4.99 3.60
N GLY A 321 -10.80 6.26 3.92
CA GLY A 321 -9.54 6.97 3.77
C GLY A 321 -9.79 8.46 3.60
N TYR A 322 -8.87 9.14 2.93
CA TYR A 322 -8.97 10.58 2.61
C TYR A 322 -8.87 10.81 1.11
N THR A 323 -9.40 11.95 0.65
CA THR A 323 -9.35 12.35 -0.74
C THR A 323 -9.14 13.85 -0.86
N GLN A 324 -8.49 14.24 -1.94
CA GLN A 324 -8.35 15.63 -2.35
C GLN A 324 -8.44 15.69 -3.89
N ARG A 325 -9.09 16.74 -4.38
CA ARG A 325 -9.27 17.01 -5.80
C ARG A 325 -8.56 18.30 -6.19
N PHE A 326 -7.92 18.25 -7.35
CA PHE A 326 -7.30 19.36 -8.06
C PHE A 326 -7.90 19.48 -9.47
N THR A 327 -8.18 20.70 -9.93
CA THR A 327 -8.84 20.93 -11.24
C THR A 327 -8.31 22.15 -11.98
N ASP A 328 -8.32 22.08 -13.32
CA ASP A 328 -8.26 23.24 -14.21
C ASP A 328 -9.41 23.12 -15.22
N ASP A 329 -10.50 23.86 -14.96
CA ASP A 329 -11.72 23.82 -15.77
C ASP A 329 -11.47 24.35 -17.20
N ASN A 330 -10.52 25.28 -17.39
CA ASN A 330 -10.20 25.82 -18.70
C ASN A 330 -9.49 24.78 -19.58
N LYS A 331 -8.78 23.85 -18.95
CA LYS A 331 -8.10 22.74 -19.64
C LYS A 331 -8.92 21.46 -19.68
N GLY A 332 -10.04 21.39 -18.95
CA GLY A 332 -10.80 20.15 -18.79
C GLY A 332 -9.99 19.07 -18.07
N PHE A 333 -9.23 19.47 -17.05
CA PHE A 333 -8.35 18.56 -16.31
C PHE A 333 -8.82 18.40 -14.87
N THR A 334 -8.90 17.15 -14.41
CA THR A 334 -9.19 16.80 -13.02
C THR A 334 -8.18 15.77 -12.55
N LEU A 335 -7.55 16.01 -11.41
CA LEU A 335 -6.63 15.12 -10.73
C LEU A 335 -7.15 14.86 -9.31
N ASP A 336 -7.60 13.64 -9.09
CA ASP A 336 -8.03 13.14 -7.78
C ASP A 336 -6.87 12.34 -7.16
N ILE A 337 -6.54 12.62 -5.90
CA ILE A 337 -5.63 11.80 -5.06
C ILE A 337 -6.43 11.28 -3.86
N MET A 338 -6.18 10.03 -3.46
CA MET A 338 -6.82 9.46 -2.27
C MET A 338 -6.06 8.32 -1.61
N THR A 339 -6.29 8.16 -0.32
CA THR A 339 -5.82 7.02 0.46
C THR A 339 -6.93 6.00 0.68
N LEU A 340 -6.53 4.73 0.83
CA LEU A 340 -7.40 3.64 1.26
C LEU A 340 -6.88 3.07 2.58
N LYS A 341 -7.65 3.31 3.63
CA LYS A 341 -7.25 3.05 5.01
C LYS A 341 -7.05 1.57 5.29
N GLY A 342 -5.86 1.22 5.73
CA GLY A 342 -5.38 -0.11 6.05
C GLY A 342 -5.21 -1.02 4.84
N ALA A 343 -5.21 -0.49 3.61
CA ALA A 343 -4.77 -1.24 2.44
C ALA A 343 -3.26 -1.14 2.28
N GLY A 344 -2.63 -2.20 1.80
CA GLY A 344 -1.26 -2.21 1.33
C GLY A 344 -1.16 -1.88 -0.16
N HIS A 345 -0.11 -2.38 -0.80
CA HIS A 345 0.22 -2.17 -2.22
C HIS A 345 -0.88 -2.68 -3.16
N PHE A 346 -1.43 -3.85 -2.87
CA PHE A 346 -2.49 -4.48 -3.65
C PHE A 346 -3.86 -4.08 -3.10
N VAL A 347 -4.20 -2.79 -3.21
CA VAL A 347 -5.42 -2.21 -2.62
C VAL A 347 -6.70 -3.00 -2.89
N PRO A 348 -7.00 -3.47 -4.12
CA PRO A 348 -8.21 -4.23 -4.38
C PRO A 348 -8.25 -5.58 -3.66
N THR A 349 -7.10 -6.15 -3.32
CA THR A 349 -6.97 -7.38 -2.53
C THR A 349 -7.27 -7.12 -1.06
N ASP A 350 -6.72 -6.04 -0.49
CA ASP A 350 -6.86 -5.73 0.94
C ASP A 350 -8.21 -5.08 1.29
N ARG A 351 -8.74 -4.26 0.38
CA ARG A 351 -9.97 -3.48 0.57
C ARG A 351 -10.89 -3.61 -0.65
N PRO A 352 -11.43 -4.80 -0.97
CA PRO A 352 -12.21 -5.02 -2.19
C PRO A 352 -13.49 -4.17 -2.26
N GLY A 353 -14.20 -4.01 -1.14
CA GLY A 353 -15.43 -3.22 -1.07
C GLY A 353 -15.20 -1.72 -1.35
N PRO A 354 -14.36 -1.03 -0.55
CA PRO A 354 -13.97 0.35 -0.83
C PRO A 354 -13.37 0.55 -2.23
N SER A 355 -12.52 -0.37 -2.70
CA SER A 355 -11.91 -0.30 -4.03
C SER A 355 -12.95 -0.34 -5.15
N LEU A 356 -13.94 -1.23 -5.05
CA LEU A 356 -15.01 -1.32 -6.03
C LEU A 356 -15.84 -0.03 -6.07
N GLN A 357 -16.14 0.56 -4.90
CA GLN A 357 -16.83 1.84 -4.82
C GLN A 357 -16.03 2.97 -5.47
N MET A 358 -14.74 3.10 -5.12
CA MET A 358 -13.82 4.09 -5.67
C MET A 358 -13.74 3.99 -7.21
N ILE A 359 -13.44 2.80 -7.74
CA ILE A 359 -13.32 2.58 -9.18
C ILE A 359 -14.65 2.87 -9.88
N GLY A 360 -15.77 2.42 -9.31
CA GLY A 360 -17.10 2.67 -9.86
C GLY A 360 -17.48 4.15 -9.89
N ALA A 361 -17.16 4.90 -8.83
CA ALA A 361 -17.40 6.34 -8.76
C ALA A 361 -16.51 7.11 -9.74
N PHE A 362 -15.24 6.72 -9.87
CA PHE A 362 -14.34 7.28 -10.88
C PHE A 362 -14.89 7.10 -12.30
N MET A 363 -15.25 5.86 -12.66
CA MET A 363 -15.72 5.50 -14.00
C MET A 363 -17.05 6.18 -14.36
N ARG A 364 -17.92 6.45 -13.37
CA ARG A 364 -19.23 7.08 -13.57
C ARG A 364 -19.24 8.59 -13.37
N ASN A 365 -18.10 9.19 -13.03
CA ASN A 365 -18.02 10.60 -12.65
C ASN A 365 -18.97 10.98 -11.50
N GLU A 366 -18.97 10.16 -10.45
CA GLU A 366 -19.78 10.33 -9.25
C GLU A 366 -18.90 10.69 -8.04
N ASP A 367 -19.53 11.18 -6.97
CA ASP A 367 -18.89 11.40 -5.68
C ASP A 367 -18.37 10.07 -5.10
N TYR A 368 -17.18 10.07 -4.50
CA TYR A 368 -16.57 8.85 -3.96
C TYR A 368 -17.33 8.24 -2.78
N ASN A 369 -18.22 8.99 -2.11
CA ASN A 369 -19.13 8.48 -1.10
C ASN A 369 -20.38 7.82 -1.69
N THR A 370 -20.58 7.87 -3.01
CA THR A 370 -21.72 7.25 -3.68
C THR A 370 -21.62 5.72 -3.58
N PRO A 371 -22.54 5.04 -2.88
CA PRO A 371 -22.49 3.60 -2.78
C PRO A 371 -22.65 2.94 -4.15
N ILE A 372 -21.82 1.94 -4.45
CA ILE A 372 -21.98 1.14 -5.65
C ILE A 372 -22.92 -0.05 -5.37
N PRO A 373 -24.01 -0.21 -6.14
CA PRO A 373 -24.81 -1.42 -6.06
C PRO A 373 -24.01 -2.62 -6.57
N TYR A 374 -23.82 -3.64 -5.73
CA TYR A 374 -23.27 -4.93 -6.15
C TYR A 374 -24.11 -6.09 -5.60
N SER A 375 -24.08 -7.22 -6.31
CA SER A 375 -24.72 -8.46 -5.91
C SER A 375 -23.66 -9.54 -5.73
N LEU A 376 -23.79 -10.30 -4.65
CA LEU A 376 -23.00 -11.51 -4.39
C LEU A 376 -23.74 -12.77 -4.88
N ASP A 377 -24.90 -12.60 -5.52
CA ASP A 377 -25.71 -13.70 -6.03
C ASP A 377 -25.01 -14.32 -7.24
N ARG A 378 -24.64 -15.61 -7.11
CA ARG A 378 -24.03 -16.36 -8.19
C ARG A 378 -24.98 -16.40 -9.39
N GLN A 379 -24.54 -15.83 -10.50
CA GLN A 379 -25.26 -15.91 -11.76
C GLN A 379 -25.05 -17.30 -12.40
N PRO A 380 -26.07 -17.89 -13.05
CA PRO A 380 -25.92 -19.16 -13.74
C PRO A 380 -24.93 -19.00 -14.91
N LEU A 381 -24.16 -20.05 -15.21
CA LEU A 381 -23.32 -20.07 -16.41
C LEU A 381 -24.17 -19.81 -17.66
N LEU A 382 -23.62 -19.04 -18.60
CA LEU A 382 -24.29 -18.82 -19.90
C LEU A 382 -24.48 -20.17 -20.62
N PRO A 383 -25.58 -20.38 -21.36
CA PRO A 383 -25.90 -21.67 -21.97
C PRO A 383 -24.76 -22.30 -22.77
N GLN A 384 -23.96 -21.50 -23.48
CA GLN A 384 -22.82 -21.96 -24.28
C GLN A 384 -21.64 -22.50 -23.45
N TYR A 385 -21.62 -22.25 -22.14
CA TYR A 385 -20.60 -22.76 -21.22
C TYR A 385 -21.13 -23.88 -20.33
N ARG A 386 -22.40 -24.29 -20.51
CA ARG A 386 -22.99 -25.39 -19.74
C ARG A 386 -22.56 -26.73 -20.32
N ARG A 387 -22.15 -27.67 -19.46
CA ARG A 387 -21.92 -29.06 -19.86
C ARG A 387 -23.17 -29.89 -19.61
N GLU A 388 -23.37 -30.90 -20.45
CA GLU A 388 -24.44 -31.87 -20.28
C GLU A 388 -24.26 -32.60 -18.93
N GLY A 389 -25.25 -32.49 -18.05
CA GLY A 389 -25.22 -33.08 -16.70
C GLY A 389 -24.83 -32.11 -15.56
N ASP A 390 -24.43 -30.87 -15.85
CA ASP A 390 -24.19 -29.89 -14.78
C ASP A 390 -25.52 -29.47 -14.13
N VAL A 391 -25.59 -29.54 -12.80
CA VAL A 391 -26.73 -29.05 -12.00
C VAL A 391 -26.53 -27.57 -11.72
N TYR A 392 -27.42 -26.73 -12.25
CA TYR A 392 -27.39 -25.28 -11.99
C TYR A 392 -28.58 -24.86 -11.14
N PRO A 393 -28.38 -23.96 -10.15
CA PRO A 393 -29.50 -23.31 -9.50
C PRO A 393 -30.32 -22.56 -10.55
N ALA A 394 -31.65 -22.65 -10.46
CA ALA A 394 -32.55 -21.87 -11.29
C ALA A 394 -32.18 -20.38 -11.17
N ALA A 395 -32.27 -19.64 -12.29
CA ALA A 395 -32.05 -18.20 -12.27
C ALA A 395 -32.97 -17.57 -11.20
N PRO A 396 -32.47 -16.67 -10.34
CA PRO A 396 -33.32 -15.97 -9.38
C PRO A 396 -34.48 -15.30 -10.14
N THR A 397 -35.72 -15.59 -9.73
CA THR A 397 -36.92 -14.96 -10.31
C THR A 397 -37.11 -13.51 -9.84
N THR A 398 -36.32 -13.09 -8.86
CA THR A 398 -36.28 -11.73 -8.31
C THR A 398 -34.96 -11.06 -8.67
N ALA A 399 -35.02 -9.78 -9.06
CA ALA A 399 -33.84 -8.96 -9.28
C ALA A 399 -32.90 -9.04 -8.06
N PRO A 400 -31.57 -9.09 -8.26
CA PRO A 400 -30.61 -9.20 -7.17
C PRO A 400 -30.84 -8.09 -6.14
N THR A 401 -30.79 -8.47 -4.86
CA THR A 401 -31.01 -7.51 -3.77
C THR A 401 -29.78 -6.60 -3.72
N THR A 402 -29.96 -5.37 -4.18
CA THR A 402 -28.90 -4.36 -4.16
C THR A 402 -28.69 -3.93 -2.72
N THR A 403 -27.50 -4.19 -2.18
CA THR A 403 -27.15 -3.71 -0.84
C THR A 403 -26.87 -2.21 -0.95
N THR A 404 -27.89 -1.40 -0.75
CA THR A 404 -27.73 0.04 -0.52
C THR A 404 -27.89 0.30 0.98
N THR A 405 -26.86 0.83 1.62
CA THR A 405 -27.00 1.32 3.00
C THR A 405 -27.42 2.78 2.90
N PRO A 406 -28.48 3.23 3.60
CA PRO A 406 -28.85 4.64 3.63
C PRO A 406 -27.71 5.48 4.20
N VAL A 407 -27.46 6.64 3.60
CA VAL A 407 -26.56 7.66 4.15
C VAL A 407 -27.15 8.15 5.49
N PRO A 408 -26.40 8.14 6.60
CA PRO A 408 -26.86 8.78 7.83
C PRO A 408 -26.98 10.28 7.58
N THR A 409 -28.19 10.83 7.69
CA THR A 409 -28.43 12.27 7.70
C THR A 409 -27.78 12.88 8.94
N THR A 410 -26.92 13.88 8.74
CA THR A 410 -26.43 14.80 9.76
C THR A 410 -27.62 15.46 10.47
N PRO A 411 -27.67 15.54 11.82
CA PRO A 411 -28.73 16.29 12.49
C PRO A 411 -28.47 17.80 12.33
N GLU A 412 -29.39 18.48 11.64
CA GLU A 412 -29.54 19.95 11.70
C GLU A 412 -30.04 20.38 13.10
N ASP A 413 -29.65 21.60 13.46
CA ASP A 413 -29.97 22.36 14.67
C ASP A 413 -31.33 22.07 15.33
N ALA A 414 -31.30 21.76 16.62
CA ALA A 414 -32.47 21.88 17.49
C ALA A 414 -32.10 22.56 18.83
N SER A 415 -32.44 23.84 18.94
CA SER A 415 -32.53 24.57 20.20
C SER A 415 -33.72 24.07 21.05
N PRO A 416 -33.69 24.14 22.39
CA PRO A 416 -34.45 23.24 23.25
C PRO A 416 -35.85 23.77 23.57
N SER A 417 -36.85 22.88 23.61
CA SER A 417 -38.09 23.12 24.34
C SER A 417 -38.38 21.96 25.29
N SER A 418 -38.65 22.35 26.53
CA SER A 418 -38.92 21.54 27.72
C SER A 418 -40.26 20.82 27.64
N THR A 419 -40.34 19.54 28.00
CA THR A 419 -41.36 19.01 28.94
C THR A 419 -40.90 17.66 29.52
N THR A 420 -40.94 17.57 30.84
CA THR A 420 -40.63 16.42 31.70
C THR A 420 -41.71 15.34 31.62
N THR A 421 -41.36 14.04 31.57
CA THR A 421 -41.90 12.96 32.45
C THR A 421 -41.07 11.67 32.33
N THR A 422 -40.65 11.19 33.50
CA THR A 422 -39.93 9.98 33.98
C THR A 422 -40.45 8.66 33.35
N THR A 423 -39.66 7.61 33.06
CA THR A 423 -39.08 6.66 34.06
C THR A 423 -38.09 5.65 33.43
N THR A 424 -36.90 5.58 34.04
CA THR A 424 -35.80 4.58 34.09
C THR A 424 -35.76 3.35 33.17
N THR A 425 -34.61 3.19 32.48
CA THR A 425 -33.83 1.94 32.50
C THR A 425 -32.33 2.27 32.45
N THR A 426 -31.57 1.61 33.31
CA THR A 426 -30.17 1.88 33.65
C THR A 426 -29.21 1.28 32.61
N THR A 427 -28.31 2.08 32.04
CA THR A 427 -27.07 1.61 31.42
C THR A 427 -25.92 2.56 31.75
N LEU A 428 -24.86 2.00 32.34
CA LEU A 428 -23.64 2.68 32.73
C LEU A 428 -22.85 3.14 31.48
N PRO A 429 -22.28 4.37 31.47
CA PRO A 429 -21.31 4.77 30.46
C PRO A 429 -19.93 4.15 30.76
N PRO A 430 -19.14 3.82 29.72
CA PRO A 430 -17.75 3.41 29.89
C PRO A 430 -16.90 4.62 30.27
N THR A 431 -16.28 4.57 31.46
CA THR A 431 -15.26 5.52 31.90
C THR A 431 -13.97 5.33 31.09
N THR A 432 -13.64 6.32 30.28
CA THR A 432 -12.29 6.59 29.78
C THR A 432 -11.55 7.40 30.84
N THR A 433 -10.49 6.84 31.43
CA THR A 433 -9.48 7.62 32.16
C THR A 433 -8.39 8.03 31.19
N SER A 434 -8.52 9.22 30.62
CA SER A 434 -7.41 9.99 30.08
C SER A 434 -6.74 10.72 31.24
N ALA A 435 -5.47 10.39 31.48
CA ALA A 435 -4.64 11.08 32.46
C ALA A 435 -4.19 12.42 31.89
N SER A 436 -4.89 13.49 32.22
CA SER A 436 -4.33 14.84 32.20
C SER A 436 -5.05 15.70 33.24
N GLY A 437 -4.28 16.18 34.22
CA GLY A 437 -4.82 16.97 35.33
C GLY A 437 -3.96 16.85 36.59
N LEU A 438 -2.75 17.42 36.56
CA LEU A 438 -2.04 17.72 37.80
C LEU A 438 -2.86 18.78 38.56
N SER A 439 -3.52 18.37 39.65
CA SER A 439 -4.16 19.31 40.56
C SER A 439 -3.13 19.91 41.54
N LEU A 440 -3.30 21.18 41.83
CA LEU A 440 -2.47 22.04 42.70
C LEU A 440 -2.31 21.56 44.17
N PHE A 441 -2.85 20.39 44.52
CA PHE A 441 -2.78 19.81 45.88
C PHE A 441 -1.66 18.77 46.06
N THR A 442 -1.00 18.31 44.99
CA THR A 442 0.17 17.41 45.09
C THR A 442 1.50 18.16 45.24
N ALA A 443 1.53 19.48 44.97
CA ALA A 443 2.73 20.31 45.14
C ALA A 443 3.01 20.71 46.61
N LEU A 444 2.03 20.62 47.52
CA LEU A 444 2.20 21.02 48.92
C LEU A 444 2.67 19.87 49.84
N ALA A 445 2.46 18.62 49.43
CA ALA A 445 2.88 17.44 50.20
C ALA A 445 4.37 17.07 50.01
N MET A 446 5.00 17.51 48.92
CA MET A 446 6.43 17.28 48.63
C MET A 446 7.36 18.32 49.29
N ILE A 447 6.83 19.45 49.76
CA ILE A 447 7.62 20.51 50.43
C ILE A 447 7.78 20.23 51.94
N VAL A 448 6.89 19.42 52.55
CA VAL A 448 6.96 19.08 53.99
C VAL A 448 7.85 17.86 54.27
N ALA A 449 8.09 17.00 53.27
CA ALA A 449 8.98 15.83 53.40
C ALA A 449 10.48 16.14 53.19
N ALA A 450 10.83 17.33 52.67
CA ALA A 450 12.22 17.76 52.46
C ALA A 450 12.78 18.65 53.60
N LEU A 451 12.05 18.80 54.72
CA LEU A 451 12.52 19.51 55.92
C LEU A 451 12.84 18.58 57.10
N PHE A 452 12.70 17.27 56.92
CA PHE A 452 13.19 16.27 57.85
C PHE A 452 13.68 15.05 57.07
N PHE A 453 14.84 15.16 56.42
CA PHE A 453 15.92 14.16 56.31
C PHE A 453 17.05 14.69 55.43
#